data_AF-A0A6L7Y9M2-F1
#
_entry.id   AF-A0A6L7Y9M2-F1
#
_cell.length_a   1.000
_cell.length_b   1.000
_cell.length_c   1.000
_cell.angle_alpha   90.00
_cell.angle_beta   90.00
_cell.angle_gamma   90.00
#
_symmetry.space_group_name_H-M   'P 1'
#
loop_
_entity.id
_entity.type
_entity.pdbx_description
1 polymer ?
#
loop_
_entity_poly.entity_id
_entity_poly.type
_entity_poly.pdbx_seq_one_letter_code
_entity_poly.pdbx_strand_id
1 'polypeptide(L)'
;MPFVFPKIAGAFFVFADEPLYEVYTTAPRVFDDVSAMQDQHAAGFVLWVIGSLMVVAALGALFRRWYMEDRRIAAPPSLEIPADPRAVDLLFEVQGGWAALEQLVASVEQALPVNRTGTALAFGYRERAEDGDDDSAADEEMPSTQVILELYLALGAAAEAGIAQRIEADYAAYLGRLPRRRRAAVSRALAFRVVGYGSRVT
;
A
#
# COMPACT_ATOMS: atom_id res chain seq x y z
N MET A 1 0.19 -5.57 31.78
CA MET A 1 1.67 -5.68 31.79
C MET A 1 2.13 -7.15 31.63
N PRO A 2 1.82 -7.86 30.53
CA PRO A 2 2.19 -9.29 30.41
C PRO A 2 3.67 -9.52 30.03
N PHE A 3 4.37 -8.53 29.46
CA PHE A 3 5.72 -8.71 28.92
C PHE A 3 6.86 -8.62 29.95
N VAL A 4 6.59 -8.15 31.17
CA VAL A 4 7.64 -7.92 32.18
C VAL A 4 7.83 -9.13 33.10
N PHE A 5 6.76 -9.89 33.36
CA PHE A 5 6.76 -11.02 34.31
C PHE A 5 7.85 -12.08 34.05
N PRO A 6 8.12 -12.52 32.81
CA PRO A 6 9.19 -13.49 32.56
C PRO A 6 10.59 -12.95 32.82
N LYS A 7 10.80 -11.62 32.66
CA LYS A 7 12.10 -10.98 32.85
C LYS A 7 12.47 -10.84 34.33
N ILE A 8 11.47 -10.77 35.21
CA ILE A 8 11.68 -10.70 36.66
C ILE A 8 12.37 -11.97 37.15
N ALA A 9 11.94 -13.16 36.67
CA ALA A 9 12.57 -14.42 37.03
C ALA A 9 14.06 -14.46 36.60
N GLY A 10 14.36 -14.10 35.35
CA GLY A 10 15.74 -14.07 34.84
C GLY A 10 16.64 -13.11 35.64
N ALA A 11 16.15 -11.90 35.96
CA ALA A 11 16.88 -10.96 36.80
C ALA A 11 17.10 -11.50 38.22
N PHE A 12 16.10 -12.17 38.80
CA PHE A 12 16.19 -12.78 40.13
C PHE A 12 17.26 -13.88 40.18
N PHE A 13 17.39 -14.69 39.13
CA PHE A 13 18.45 -15.69 39.01
C PHE A 13 19.86 -15.08 38.90
N VAL A 14 20.00 -13.94 38.20
CA VAL A 14 21.29 -13.27 37.97
C VAL A 14 21.77 -12.50 39.20
N PHE A 15 20.85 -11.92 39.98
CA PHE A 15 21.19 -11.07 41.13
C PHE A 15 21.02 -11.75 42.50
N ALA A 16 20.71 -13.06 42.53
CA ALA A 16 20.67 -13.79 43.78
C ALA A 16 22.08 -14.05 44.32
N ASP A 17 22.26 -13.75 45.62
CA ASP A 17 23.50 -13.96 46.37
C ASP A 17 23.64 -15.38 46.94
N GLU A 18 22.59 -16.20 46.84
CA GLU A 18 22.56 -17.61 47.23
C GLU A 18 21.90 -18.48 46.13
N PRO A 19 22.25 -19.78 46.04
CA PRO A 19 21.60 -20.70 45.11
C PRO A 19 20.10 -20.84 45.43
N LEU A 20 19.25 -20.53 44.46
CA LEU A 20 17.78 -20.51 44.63
C LEU A 20 17.16 -21.92 44.62
N TYR A 21 17.87 -22.90 44.06
CA TYR A 21 17.42 -24.29 44.02
C TYR A 21 18.46 -25.20 44.67
N GLU A 22 18.00 -26.06 45.57
CA GLU A 22 18.81 -27.08 46.23
C GLU A 22 19.47 -28.07 45.26
N VAL A 23 18.91 -28.21 44.05
CA VAL A 23 19.50 -28.99 42.96
C VAL A 23 20.87 -28.42 42.55
N TYR A 24 21.08 -27.10 42.61
CA TYR A 24 22.38 -26.50 42.29
C TYR A 24 23.47 -26.83 43.33
N THR A 25 23.08 -27.14 44.57
CA THR A 25 24.03 -27.48 45.64
C THR A 25 24.29 -28.98 45.74
N THR A 26 23.36 -29.82 45.30
CA THR A 26 23.39 -31.28 45.48
C THR A 26 23.71 -32.07 44.21
N ALA A 27 23.54 -31.49 43.01
CA ALA A 27 23.82 -32.19 41.76
C ALA A 27 25.34 -32.33 41.48
N PRO A 28 25.78 -33.46 40.90
CA PRO A 28 27.12 -33.60 40.36
C PRO A 28 27.35 -32.54 39.28
N ARG A 29 28.45 -31.80 39.36
CA ARG A 29 28.76 -30.72 38.41
C ARG A 29 29.40 -31.29 37.15
N VAL A 30 29.08 -30.70 35.99
CA VAL A 30 29.65 -31.10 34.69
C VAL A 30 31.10 -30.63 34.55
N PHE A 31 31.43 -29.49 35.18
CA PHE A 31 32.78 -28.94 35.24
C PHE A 31 33.15 -28.72 36.71
N ASP A 32 34.28 -29.28 37.14
CA ASP A 32 34.74 -29.21 38.53
C ASP A 32 35.10 -27.78 38.97
N ASP A 33 35.51 -26.94 38.02
CA ASP A 33 35.92 -25.54 38.26
C ASP A 33 34.75 -24.55 38.31
N VAL A 34 33.50 -25.00 38.13
CA VAL A 34 32.32 -24.14 38.16
C VAL A 34 31.61 -24.27 39.51
N SER A 35 31.47 -23.15 40.21
CA SER A 35 30.64 -23.10 41.42
C SER A 35 29.16 -23.12 41.10
N ALA A 36 28.33 -23.60 42.02
CA ALA A 36 26.87 -23.60 41.90
C ALA A 36 26.29 -22.21 41.57
N MET A 37 26.93 -21.16 42.10
CA MET A 37 26.54 -19.77 41.84
C MET A 37 26.82 -19.35 40.39
N GLN A 38 28.00 -19.67 39.86
CA GLN A 38 28.39 -19.33 38.50
C GLN A 38 27.48 -20.02 37.47
N ASP A 39 27.07 -21.26 37.73
CA ASP A 39 26.13 -21.99 36.88
C ASP A 39 24.73 -21.35 36.90
N GLN A 40 24.23 -20.95 38.08
CA GLN A 40 22.95 -20.24 38.21
C GLN A 40 22.95 -18.90 37.48
N HIS A 41 24.01 -18.09 37.66
CA HIS A 41 24.14 -16.79 36.99
C HIS A 41 24.20 -16.95 35.47
N ALA A 42 24.94 -17.95 34.97
CA ALA A 42 25.00 -18.26 33.55
C ALA A 42 23.62 -18.68 33.00
N ALA A 43 22.91 -19.56 33.70
CA ALA A 43 21.57 -19.98 33.33
C ALA A 43 20.57 -18.81 33.31
N GLY A 44 20.61 -17.94 34.32
CA GLY A 44 19.79 -16.72 34.38
C GLY A 44 20.08 -15.75 33.25
N PHE A 45 21.36 -15.54 32.94
CA PHE A 45 21.81 -14.67 31.85
C PHE A 45 21.36 -15.21 30.48
N VAL A 46 21.55 -16.51 30.23
CA VAL A 46 21.11 -17.18 29.01
C VAL A 46 19.59 -17.06 28.84
N LEU A 47 18.83 -17.35 29.89
CA LEU A 47 17.37 -17.23 29.88
C LEU A 47 16.93 -15.80 29.57
N TRP A 48 17.59 -14.80 30.16
CA TRP A 48 17.24 -13.39 29.98
C TRP A 48 17.57 -12.87 28.58
N VAL A 49 18.75 -13.21 28.04
CA VAL A 49 19.20 -12.76 26.72
C VAL A 49 18.40 -13.46 25.61
N ILE A 50 18.27 -14.78 25.66
CA ILE A 50 17.52 -15.54 24.64
C ILE A 50 16.05 -15.13 24.65
N GLY A 51 15.43 -15.03 25.84
CA GLY A 51 14.05 -14.57 25.96
C GLY A 51 13.85 -13.16 25.41
N SER A 52 14.81 -12.25 25.65
CA SER A 52 14.75 -10.89 25.12
C SER A 52 14.90 -10.85 23.59
N LEU A 53 15.78 -11.65 23.01
CA LEU A 53 15.96 -11.77 21.57
C LEU A 53 14.68 -12.26 20.87
N MET A 54 13.99 -13.26 21.44
CA MET A 54 12.71 -13.73 20.89
C MET A 54 11.64 -12.64 20.88
N VAL A 55 11.53 -11.87 21.97
CA VAL A 55 10.57 -10.76 22.06
C VAL A 55 10.90 -9.69 21.02
N VAL A 56 12.18 -9.30 20.89
CA VAL A 56 12.61 -8.30 19.89
C VAL A 56 12.33 -8.80 18.47
N ALA A 57 12.58 -10.07 18.17
CA ALA A 57 12.28 -10.66 16.87
C ALA A 57 10.77 -10.66 16.56
N ALA A 58 9.92 -11.02 17.53
CA ALA A 58 8.48 -10.97 17.37
C ALA A 58 7.98 -9.52 17.18
N LEU A 59 8.52 -8.57 17.94
CA LEU A 59 8.21 -7.15 17.79
C LEU A 59 8.67 -6.63 16.42
N GLY A 60 9.85 -7.03 15.95
CA GLY A 60 10.36 -6.70 14.62
C GLY A 60 9.50 -7.27 13.50
N ALA A 61 9.01 -8.51 13.65
CA ALA A 61 8.08 -9.12 12.71
C ALA A 61 6.72 -8.40 12.71
N LEU A 62 6.20 -8.04 13.88
CA LEU A 62 4.95 -7.29 14.01
C LEU A 62 5.10 -5.87 13.45
N PHE A 63 6.21 -5.19 13.75
CA PHE A 63 6.53 -3.88 13.21
C PHE A 63 6.69 -3.94 11.69
N ARG A 64 7.38 -4.94 11.15
CA ARG A 64 7.49 -5.13 9.70
C ARG A 64 6.11 -5.34 9.07
N ARG A 65 5.27 -6.17 9.70
CA ARG A 65 3.89 -6.40 9.23
C ARG A 65 3.09 -5.10 9.26
N TRP A 66 3.12 -4.39 10.39
CA TRP A 66 2.43 -3.12 10.56
C TRP A 66 2.97 -2.07 9.59
N TYR A 67 4.28 -1.90 9.45
CA TYR A 67 4.90 -0.95 8.51
C TYR A 67 4.51 -1.22 7.04
N MET A 68 4.42 -2.50 6.67
CA MET A 68 3.91 -2.90 5.35
C MET A 68 2.40 -2.66 5.20
N GLU A 69 1.64 -2.60 6.29
CA GLU A 69 0.21 -2.29 6.34
C GLU A 69 -0.05 -0.78 6.44
N ASP A 70 0.78 -0.02 7.15
CA ASP A 70 0.63 1.42 7.38
C ASP A 70 0.94 2.21 6.10
N ARG A 71 1.86 1.69 5.27
CA ARG A 71 1.97 2.09 3.86
C ARG A 71 0.69 1.85 3.04
N ARG A 72 -0.31 1.14 3.56
CA ARG A 72 -1.62 0.93 2.92
C ARG A 72 -2.71 1.85 3.49
N ILE A 73 -2.47 2.60 4.57
CA ILE A 73 -3.55 3.31 5.30
C ILE A 73 -3.24 4.80 5.52
N ALA A 74 -3.82 5.62 4.64
CA ALA A 74 -4.66 6.76 5.00
C ALA A 74 -5.36 7.23 3.71
N ALA A 75 -6.50 6.63 3.39
CA ALA A 75 -7.35 7.12 2.30
C ALA A 75 -8.49 7.95 2.92
N PRO A 76 -8.79 9.15 2.38
CA PRO A 76 -9.92 9.95 2.83
C PRO A 76 -11.26 9.20 2.63
N PRO A 77 -12.30 9.52 3.43
CA PRO A 77 -13.61 8.83 3.38
C PRO A 77 -14.33 8.97 2.03
N SER A 78 -13.96 9.95 1.23
CA SER A 78 -14.38 10.11 -0.17
C SER A 78 -13.16 9.97 -1.09
N LEU A 79 -13.38 9.44 -2.30
CA LEU A 79 -12.40 9.56 -3.37
C LEU A 79 -12.33 11.03 -3.78
N GLU A 80 -11.39 11.75 -3.19
CA GLU A 80 -11.11 13.13 -3.57
C GLU A 80 -10.54 13.12 -4.99
N ILE A 81 -11.29 13.72 -5.93
CA ILE A 81 -10.73 14.04 -7.24
C ILE A 81 -9.67 15.12 -6.98
N PRO A 82 -8.41 14.92 -7.39
CA PRO A 82 -7.39 15.95 -7.20
C PRO A 82 -7.82 17.23 -7.91
N ALA A 83 -7.76 18.37 -7.21
CA ALA A 83 -7.96 19.67 -7.85
C ALA A 83 -6.69 20.02 -8.64
N ASP A 84 -6.51 19.43 -9.82
CA ASP A 84 -5.43 19.80 -10.75
C ASP A 84 -5.99 20.74 -11.82
N PRO A 85 -5.61 22.04 -11.81
CA PRO A 85 -6.10 23.02 -12.76
C PRO A 85 -5.87 22.61 -14.22
N ARG A 86 -4.77 21.92 -14.53
CA ARG A 86 -4.44 21.55 -15.92
C ARG A 86 -5.38 20.49 -16.46
N ALA A 87 -5.69 19.47 -15.65
CA ALA A 87 -6.65 18.44 -16.03
C ALA A 87 -8.04 19.05 -16.23
N VAL A 88 -8.42 19.99 -15.36
CA VAL A 88 -9.68 20.72 -15.45
C VAL A 88 -9.75 21.50 -16.77
N ASP A 89 -8.75 22.31 -17.09
CA ASP A 89 -8.71 23.13 -18.30
C ASP A 89 -8.82 22.24 -19.56
N LEU A 90 -8.02 21.18 -19.67
CA LEU A 90 -8.04 20.24 -20.80
C LEU A 90 -9.40 19.52 -20.97
N LEU A 91 -10.07 19.18 -19.87
CA LEU A 91 -11.38 18.52 -19.92
C LEU A 91 -12.51 19.47 -20.30
N PHE A 92 -12.36 20.77 -20.01
CA PHE A 92 -13.32 21.81 -20.43
C PHE A 92 -13.16 22.20 -21.91
N GLU A 93 -11.93 22.12 -22.46
CA GLU A 93 -11.68 22.32 -23.89
C GLU A 93 -12.39 21.29 -24.77
N VAL A 94 -12.58 20.07 -24.25
CA VAL A 94 -13.21 18.97 -25.00
C VAL A 94 -14.70 18.89 -24.71
N GLN A 95 -15.53 19.04 -25.75
CA GLN A 95 -16.97 18.93 -25.59
C GLN A 95 -17.39 17.57 -24.99
N GLY A 96 -17.89 17.58 -23.75
CA GLY A 96 -18.30 16.37 -23.03
C GLY A 96 -17.17 15.66 -22.29
N GLY A 97 -15.97 16.25 -22.22
CA GLY A 97 -14.85 15.74 -21.41
C GLY A 97 -15.20 15.66 -19.93
N TRP A 98 -15.77 16.72 -19.37
CA TRP A 98 -16.24 16.73 -17.98
C TRP A 98 -17.27 15.64 -17.67
N ALA A 99 -18.31 15.50 -18.51
CA ALA A 99 -19.33 14.46 -18.35
C ALA A 99 -18.75 13.04 -18.45
N ALA A 100 -17.69 12.86 -19.26
CA ALA A 100 -16.98 11.60 -19.34
C ALA A 100 -16.18 11.30 -18.06
N LEU A 101 -15.54 12.32 -17.47
CA LEU A 101 -14.87 12.20 -16.16
C LEU A 101 -15.88 11.82 -15.07
N GLU A 102 -17.01 12.52 -14.97
CA GLU A 102 -18.05 12.23 -13.98
C GLU A 102 -18.56 10.79 -14.09
N GLN A 103 -18.83 10.34 -15.32
CA GLN A 103 -19.25 8.97 -15.56
C GLN A 103 -18.18 7.96 -15.14
N LEU A 104 -16.91 8.27 -15.41
CA LEU A 104 -15.80 7.39 -15.06
C LEU A 104 -15.57 7.31 -13.55
N VAL A 105 -15.67 8.45 -12.84
CA VAL A 105 -15.66 8.48 -11.37
C VAL A 105 -16.83 7.69 -10.80
N ALA A 106 -18.04 7.84 -11.34
CA ALA A 106 -19.20 7.06 -10.90
C ALA A 106 -18.99 5.55 -11.09
N SER A 107 -18.38 5.14 -12.22
CA SER A 107 -18.01 3.74 -12.47
C SER A 107 -16.97 3.24 -11.46
N VAL A 108 -15.96 4.05 -11.13
CA VAL A 108 -14.97 3.73 -10.08
C VAL A 108 -15.66 3.52 -8.74
N GLU A 109 -16.52 4.45 -8.32
CA GLU A 109 -17.20 4.37 -7.02
C GLU A 109 -18.11 3.14 -6.87
N GLN A 110 -18.77 2.72 -7.95
CA GLN A 110 -19.63 1.54 -8.01
C GLN A 110 -18.84 0.22 -8.11
N ALA A 111 -17.64 0.26 -8.69
CA ALA A 111 -16.78 -0.90 -8.83
C ALA A 111 -16.02 -1.24 -7.54
N LEU A 112 -15.73 -0.22 -6.72
CA LEU A 112 -14.95 -0.38 -5.50
C LEU A 112 -15.74 -1.08 -4.37
N PRO A 113 -15.09 -1.92 -3.55
CA PRO A 113 -15.69 -2.50 -2.36
C PRO A 113 -16.01 -1.41 -1.31
N VAL A 114 -16.95 -1.71 -0.41
CA VAL A 114 -17.37 -0.81 0.69
C VAL A 114 -16.18 -0.41 1.58
N ASN A 115 -15.20 -1.30 1.73
CA ASN A 115 -13.93 -0.99 2.38
C ASN A 115 -12.91 -0.49 1.35
N ARG A 116 -12.76 0.83 1.23
CA ARG A 116 -11.91 1.53 0.25
C ARG A 116 -10.50 1.83 0.78
N THR A 117 -10.03 1.08 1.77
CA THR A 117 -8.73 1.31 2.40
C THR A 117 -7.60 1.17 1.36
N GLY A 118 -6.76 2.19 1.24
CA GLY A 118 -5.62 2.20 0.31
C GLY A 118 -5.98 2.49 -1.15
N THR A 119 -7.15 3.06 -1.41
CA THR A 119 -7.56 3.52 -2.74
C THR A 119 -7.31 5.02 -2.91
N ALA A 120 -6.72 5.43 -4.03
CA ALA A 120 -6.55 6.85 -4.38
C ALA A 120 -6.76 7.10 -5.88
N LEU A 121 -7.25 8.30 -6.22
CA LEU A 121 -7.27 8.79 -7.60
C LEU A 121 -6.20 9.87 -7.78
N ALA A 122 -5.56 9.86 -8.94
CA ALA A 122 -4.68 10.94 -9.37
C ALA A 122 -4.92 11.26 -10.85
N PHE A 123 -4.56 12.47 -11.26
CA PHE A 123 -4.39 12.80 -12.67
C PHE A 123 -2.94 12.55 -13.07
N GLY A 124 -2.76 11.77 -14.13
CA GLY A 124 -1.53 11.65 -14.89
C GLY A 124 -1.69 12.35 -16.23
N TYR A 125 -0.56 12.69 -16.85
CA TYR A 125 -0.53 13.31 -18.17
C TYR A 125 0.33 12.49 -19.09
N ARG A 126 -0.13 12.34 -20.34
CA ARG A 126 0.68 11.77 -21.40
C ARG A 126 0.77 12.78 -22.53
N GLU A 127 1.98 13.27 -22.75
CA GLU A 127 2.32 13.97 -23.98
C GLU A 127 2.20 12.97 -25.12
N ARG A 128 1.41 13.33 -26.13
CA ARG A 128 1.34 12.53 -27.34
C ARG A 128 2.65 12.75 -28.09
N ALA A 129 3.40 11.67 -28.31
CA ALA A 129 4.49 11.72 -29.27
C ALA A 129 3.91 12.18 -30.60
N GLU A 130 4.42 13.29 -31.13
CA GLU A 130 4.18 13.71 -32.51
C GLU A 130 4.74 12.59 -33.39
N ASP A 131 3.88 11.64 -33.75
CA ASP A 131 4.17 10.65 -34.77
C ASP A 131 4.21 11.45 -36.08
N GLY A 132 5.40 11.92 -36.41
CA GLY A 132 5.65 12.84 -37.50
C GLY A 132 5.50 12.13 -38.84
N ASP A 133 4.27 11.94 -39.31
CA ASP A 133 3.97 11.65 -40.71
C ASP A 133 2.46 11.79 -41.00
N ASP A 134 1.91 13.02 -40.96
CA ASP A 134 0.67 13.29 -41.71
C ASP A 134 0.51 14.80 -42.02
N ASP A 135 0.80 15.13 -43.28
CA ASP A 135 0.61 16.44 -43.91
C ASP A 135 -0.88 16.67 -44.25
N SER A 136 -1.73 16.63 -43.23
CA SER A 136 -3.17 16.84 -43.37
C SER A 136 -3.59 18.11 -42.63
N ALA A 137 -3.48 19.23 -43.32
CA ALA A 137 -4.10 20.50 -42.98
C ALA A 137 -5.64 20.38 -42.99
N ALA A 138 -6.25 20.35 -41.82
CA ALA A 138 -7.58 20.93 -41.55
C ALA A 138 -7.90 20.84 -40.04
N ASP A 139 -7.75 21.99 -39.37
CA ASP A 139 -8.68 22.56 -38.40
C ASP A 139 -9.32 21.64 -37.37
N GLU A 140 -8.69 21.55 -36.20
CA GLU A 140 -9.30 21.89 -34.90
C GLU A 140 -8.13 21.94 -33.90
N GLU A 141 -7.93 23.07 -33.21
CA GLU A 141 -7.03 23.21 -32.06
C GLU A 141 -7.37 22.11 -31.04
N MET A 142 -6.70 20.96 -31.14
CA MET A 142 -6.92 19.83 -30.24
C MET A 142 -5.73 19.69 -29.29
N PRO A 143 -5.98 19.36 -28.02
CA PRO A 143 -4.92 19.26 -27.03
C PRO A 143 -3.94 18.13 -27.38
N SER A 144 -2.65 18.46 -27.44
CA SER A 144 -1.53 17.51 -27.61
C SER A 144 -1.30 16.63 -26.37
N THR A 145 -1.97 16.96 -25.27
CA THR A 145 -1.84 16.31 -23.97
C THR A 145 -3.11 15.54 -23.63
N GLN A 146 -2.96 14.26 -23.32
CA GLN A 146 -4.04 13.40 -22.83
C GLN A 146 -4.04 13.36 -21.30
N VAL A 147 -5.20 13.59 -20.69
CA VAL A 147 -5.44 13.40 -19.26
C VAL A 147 -5.68 11.92 -18.99
N ILE A 148 -4.97 11.36 -18.02
CA ILE A 148 -5.13 9.98 -17.56
C ILE A 148 -5.64 10.02 -16.13
N LEU A 149 -6.82 9.46 -15.89
CA LEU A 149 -7.25 9.20 -14.52
C LEU A 149 -6.61 7.90 -14.02
N GLU A 150 -5.73 8.01 -13.03
CA GLU A 150 -5.01 6.91 -12.42
C GLU A 150 -5.69 6.47 -11.12
N LEU A 151 -6.16 5.23 -11.07
CA LEU A 151 -6.71 4.60 -9.88
C LEU A 151 -5.66 3.72 -9.23
N TYR A 152 -5.21 4.12 -8.05
CA TYR A 152 -4.30 3.37 -7.21
C TYR A 152 -5.10 2.44 -6.30
N LEU A 153 -4.85 1.15 -6.39
CA LEU A 153 -5.51 0.12 -5.58
C LEU A 153 -4.48 -0.60 -4.72
N ALA A 154 -4.78 -0.78 -3.44
CA ALA A 154 -4.04 -1.64 -2.52
C ALA A 154 -4.75 -3.01 -2.38
N LEU A 155 -5.05 -3.65 -3.52
CA LEU A 155 -5.76 -4.93 -3.57
C LEU A 155 -4.86 -6.04 -4.14
N GLY A 156 -5.33 -7.29 -4.12
CA GLY A 156 -4.64 -8.37 -4.82
C GLY A 156 -4.81 -8.22 -6.35
N ALA A 157 -3.79 -8.61 -7.14
CA ALA A 157 -3.77 -8.45 -8.60
C ALA A 157 -5.04 -8.95 -9.32
N ALA A 158 -5.63 -10.06 -8.86
CA ALA A 158 -6.88 -10.59 -9.42
C ALA A 158 -8.09 -9.66 -9.17
N ALA A 159 -8.17 -9.06 -7.98
CA ALA A 159 -9.22 -8.10 -7.63
C ALA A 159 -9.01 -6.77 -8.38
N GLU A 160 -7.76 -6.32 -8.53
CA GLU A 160 -7.41 -5.14 -9.33
C GLU A 160 -7.85 -5.31 -10.79
N ALA A 161 -7.53 -6.45 -11.41
CA ALA A 161 -7.92 -6.74 -12.79
C ALA A 161 -9.45 -6.80 -12.98
N GLY A 162 -10.17 -7.39 -12.02
CA GLY A 162 -11.63 -7.44 -12.05
C GLY A 162 -12.28 -6.06 -11.94
N ILE A 163 -11.75 -5.18 -11.08
CA ILE A 163 -12.20 -3.80 -10.94
C ILE A 163 -11.89 -2.99 -12.20
N ALA A 164 -10.66 -3.12 -12.74
CA ALA A 164 -10.25 -2.47 -13.98
C ALA A 164 -11.19 -2.83 -15.14
N GLN A 165 -11.42 -4.13 -15.35
CA GLN A 165 -12.29 -4.64 -16.42
C GLN A 165 -13.72 -4.12 -16.29
N ARG A 166 -14.26 -4.03 -15.07
CA ARG A 166 -15.62 -3.51 -14.83
C ARG A 166 -15.71 -2.03 -15.17
N ILE A 167 -14.75 -1.22 -14.72
CA ILE A 167 -14.71 0.22 -15.01
C ILE A 167 -14.54 0.47 -16.52
N GLU A 168 -13.63 -0.27 -17.18
CA GLU A 168 -13.41 -0.17 -18.62
C GLU A 168 -14.66 -0.55 -19.41
N ALA A 169 -15.38 -1.60 -19.01
CA ALA A 169 -16.63 -2.01 -19.66
C ALA A 169 -17.72 -0.93 -19.53
N ASP A 170 -17.91 -0.37 -18.33
CA ASP A 170 -18.90 0.67 -18.08
C ASP A 170 -18.57 1.95 -18.86
N TYR A 171 -17.30 2.35 -18.89
CA TYR A 171 -16.85 3.52 -19.64
C TYR A 171 -16.95 3.32 -21.16
N ALA A 172 -16.60 2.13 -21.66
CA ALA A 172 -16.77 1.78 -23.07
C ALA A 172 -18.26 1.81 -23.48
N ALA A 173 -19.16 1.34 -22.62
CA ALA A 173 -20.61 1.42 -22.83
C ALA A 173 -21.10 2.87 -22.87
N TYR A 174 -20.57 3.75 -22.01
CA TYR A 174 -20.84 5.19 -22.08
C TYR A 174 -20.36 5.80 -23.40
N LEU A 175 -19.10 5.58 -23.78
CA LEU A 175 -18.54 6.07 -25.06
C LEU A 175 -19.35 5.56 -26.25
N GLY A 176 -19.84 4.32 -26.19
CA GLY A 176 -20.72 3.70 -27.17
C GLY A 176 -22.03 4.45 -27.42
N ARG A 177 -22.54 5.18 -26.42
CA ARG A 177 -23.75 6.02 -26.53
C ARG A 177 -23.49 7.41 -27.12
N LEU A 178 -22.23 7.84 -27.19
CA LEU A 178 -21.87 9.15 -27.73
C LEU A 178 -21.81 9.13 -29.27
N PRO A 179 -22.14 10.27 -29.93
CA PRO A 179 -21.89 10.47 -31.36
C PRO A 179 -20.41 10.27 -31.71
N ARG A 180 -20.11 9.78 -32.92
CA ARG A 180 -18.74 9.42 -33.35
C ARG A 180 -17.71 10.54 -33.12
N ARG A 181 -18.05 11.79 -33.48
CA ARG A 181 -17.16 12.95 -33.28
C ARG A 181 -16.84 13.17 -31.80
N ARG A 182 -17.87 13.20 -30.95
CA ARG A 182 -17.71 13.40 -29.50
C ARG A 182 -16.97 12.24 -28.84
N ARG A 183 -17.26 11.00 -29.24
CA ARG A 183 -16.53 9.81 -28.78
C ARG A 183 -15.05 9.92 -29.07
N ALA A 184 -14.68 10.27 -30.30
CA ALA A 184 -13.28 10.43 -30.69
C ALA A 184 -12.60 11.52 -29.86
N ALA A 185 -13.22 12.70 -29.72
CA ALA A 185 -12.69 13.80 -28.92
C ALA A 185 -12.48 13.39 -27.45
N VAL A 186 -13.48 12.80 -26.81
CA VAL A 186 -13.40 12.34 -25.41
C VAL A 186 -12.34 11.25 -25.23
N SER A 187 -12.29 10.24 -26.12
CA SER A 187 -11.31 9.15 -26.03
C SER A 187 -9.85 9.61 -26.21
N ARG A 188 -9.66 10.74 -26.90
CA ARG A 188 -8.33 11.38 -27.04
C ARG A 188 -7.97 12.18 -25.80
N ALA A 189 -8.92 12.91 -25.23
CA ALA A 189 -8.69 13.79 -24.10
C ALA A 189 -8.58 13.07 -22.76
N LEU A 190 -9.36 12.01 -22.54
CA LEU A 190 -9.45 11.31 -21.27
C LEU A 190 -9.24 9.81 -21.44
N ALA A 191 -8.24 9.29 -20.73
CA ALA A 191 -8.00 7.87 -20.55
C ALA A 191 -8.09 7.49 -19.08
N PHE A 192 -8.17 6.18 -18.83
CA PHE A 192 -8.19 5.61 -17.49
C PHE A 192 -7.15 4.51 -17.37
N ARG A 193 -6.55 4.41 -16.19
CA ARG A 193 -5.58 3.38 -15.89
C ARG A 193 -5.69 2.96 -14.43
N VAL A 194 -5.68 1.65 -14.20
CA VAL A 194 -5.46 1.10 -12.86
C VAL A 194 -3.96 0.90 -12.64
N VAL A 195 -3.47 1.42 -11.52
CA VAL A 195 -2.07 1.38 -11.12
C VAL A 195 -1.97 0.57 -9.84
N GLY A 196 -1.32 -0.59 -9.91
CA GLY A 196 -1.05 -1.39 -8.72
C GLY A 196 -0.13 -0.61 -7.77
N TYR A 197 -0.43 -0.63 -6.47
CA TYR A 197 0.27 0.19 -5.47
C TYR A 197 1.81 0.02 -5.45
N GLY A 198 2.31 -1.12 -5.93
CA GLY A 198 3.75 -1.42 -6.00
C GLY A 198 4.56 -0.59 -7.01
N SER A 199 3.94 0.15 -7.93
CA SER A 199 4.66 0.85 -9.01
C SER A 199 5.19 2.25 -8.65
N ARG A 200 4.97 2.74 -7.42
CA ARG A 200 5.53 4.02 -6.94
C ARG A 200 6.90 3.90 -6.25
N VAL A 201 7.45 2.69 -6.11
CA VAL A 201 8.65 2.41 -5.27
C VAL A 201 9.89 2.04 -6.09
N THR A 202 9.90 2.28 -7.40
CA THR A 202 11.11 2.12 -8.24
C THR A 202 11.53 3.45 -8.81
#